data_AF-A0A828U4G3-F1
#
_entry.id   AF-A0A828U4G3-F1
#
_cell.length_a   1.000
_cell.length_b   1.000
_cell.length_c   1.000
_cell.angle_alpha   90.00
_cell.angle_beta   90.00
_cell.angle_gamma   90.00
#
_symmetry.space_group_name_H-M   'P 1'
#
loop_
_entity.id
_entity.type
_entity.pdbx_description
1 polymer ?
#
loop_
_entity_poly.entity_id
_entity_poly.type
_entity_poly.pdbx_seq_one_letter_code
_entity_poly.pdbx_strand_id
1 'polypeptide(L)'
;MNVFNRTLREQFIEFNEILLFEDLALFNQKLAEYLVLYNSKRPHKALALMTPVEYILKENKNCNMWVTGSFKPSGLFPPALQK
;
A
#
# COMPACT_ATOMS: atom_id res chain seq x y z
N MET A 1 -0.56 18.08 8.05
CA MET A 1 -1.20 16.77 7.80
C MET A 1 -0.93 16.37 6.35
N ASN A 2 -0.44 15.15 6.08
CA ASN A 2 -0.13 14.73 4.70
C ASN A 2 -1.42 14.57 3.87
N VAL A 3 -1.31 14.66 2.54
CA VAL A 3 -2.48 14.61 1.61
C VAL A 3 -3.24 13.29 1.75
N PHE A 4 -2.52 12.19 2.02
CA PHE A 4 -3.11 10.89 2.26
C PHE A 4 -4.06 10.91 3.47
N ASN A 5 -3.60 11.31 4.66
CA ASN A 5 -4.42 11.29 5.87
C ASN A 5 -5.62 12.23 5.75
N ARG A 6 -5.45 13.37 5.07
CA ARG A 6 -6.55 14.28 4.76
C ARG A 6 -7.58 13.60 3.84
N THR A 7 -7.12 12.97 2.77
CA THR A 7 -7.99 12.27 1.81
C THR A 7 -8.69 11.06 2.44
N LEU A 8 -8.00 10.30 3.30
CA LEU A 8 -8.58 9.17 4.02
C LEU A 8 -9.72 9.64 4.93
N ARG A 9 -9.52 10.76 5.64
CA ARG A 9 -10.57 11.33 6.48
C ARG A 9 -11.76 11.80 5.64
N GLU A 10 -11.50 12.71 4.70
CA GLU A 10 -12.53 13.39 3.90
C GLU A 10 -13.29 12.42 2.97
N GLN A 11 -12.64 11.39 2.42
CA GLN A 11 -13.24 10.50 1.40
C GLN A 11 -13.71 9.15 1.92
N PHE A 12 -13.27 8.73 3.12
CA PHE A 12 -13.65 7.43 3.67
C PHE A 12 -14.22 7.53 5.08
N ILE A 13 -13.47 8.09 6.04
CA ILE A 13 -13.85 8.06 7.46
C ILE A 13 -15.14 8.84 7.68
N GLU A 14 -15.23 10.08 7.19
CA GLU A 14 -16.43 10.92 7.37
C GLU A 14 -17.69 10.29 6.76
N PHE A 15 -17.55 9.55 5.65
CA PHE A 15 -18.67 8.85 5.01
C PHE A 15 -19.09 7.55 5.70
N ASN A 16 -18.19 6.93 6.47
CA ASN A 16 -18.41 5.64 7.11
C ASN A 16 -18.37 5.75 8.65
N GLU A 17 -18.45 6.97 9.19
CA GLU A 17 -18.29 7.24 10.63
C GLU A 17 -19.29 6.45 11.47
N ILE A 18 -20.51 6.27 10.98
CA ILE A 18 -21.55 5.50 11.68
C ILE A 18 -21.12 4.04 11.94
N LEU A 19 -20.36 3.44 11.02
CA LEU A 19 -19.89 2.07 11.16
C LEU A 19 -18.84 1.92 12.27
N LEU A 20 -18.17 3.00 12.68
CA LEU A 20 -17.27 2.95 13.85
C LEU A 20 -18.02 2.62 15.14
N PHE A 21 -19.31 2.97 15.21
CA PHE A 21 -20.14 2.77 16.40
C PHE A 21 -21.07 1.56 16.28
N GLU A 22 -21.53 1.24 15.07
CA GLU A 22 -22.51 0.18 14.83
C GLU A 22 -21.87 -1.16 14.45
N ASP A 23 -20.86 -1.15 13.59
CA ASP A 23 -20.22 -2.37 13.08
C ASP A 23 -18.76 -2.12 12.67
N LEU A 24 -17.88 -2.21 13.67
CA LEU A 24 -16.45 -2.00 13.49
C LEU A 24 -15.82 -3.04 12.55
N ALA A 25 -16.37 -4.26 12.48
CA ALA A 25 -15.86 -5.29 11.57
C ALA A 25 -16.12 -4.90 10.11
N LEU A 26 -17.33 -4.44 9.80
CA LEU A 26 -17.69 -3.94 8.47
C LEU A 26 -16.91 -2.66 8.11
N PHE A 27 -16.69 -1.76 9.08
CA PHE A 27 -15.82 -0.59 8.87
C PHE A 27 -14.41 -1.01 8.44
N ASN A 28 -13.79 -1.94 9.16
CA ASN A 28 -12.45 -2.42 8.86
C ASN A 28 -12.37 -3.12 7.50
N GLN A 29 -13.39 -3.91 7.13
CA GLN A 29 -13.45 -4.54 5.81
C GLN A 29 -13.48 -3.48 4.70
N LYS A 30 -14.39 -2.49 4.80
CA LYS A 30 -14.49 -1.41 3.82
C LYS A 30 -13.23 -0.56 3.74
N LEU A 31 -12.57 -0.33 4.88
CA LEU A 31 -11.32 0.40 4.94
C LEU A 31 -10.21 -0.36 4.21
N ALA A 32 -10.11 -1.67 4.40
CA ALA A 32 -9.16 -2.50 3.68
C ALA A 32 -9.39 -2.45 2.15
N GLU A 33 -10.65 -2.58 1.71
CA GLU A 33 -11.02 -2.46 0.30
C GLU A 33 -10.66 -1.08 -0.28
N TYR A 34 -10.95 -0.01 0.45
CA TYR A 34 -10.59 1.35 0.08
C TYR A 34 -9.07 1.54 -0.07
N LEU A 35 -8.29 1.02 0.89
CA LEU A 35 -6.83 1.14 0.86
C LEU A 35 -6.21 0.35 -0.30
N VAL A 36 -6.73 -0.85 -0.60
CA VAL A 36 -6.29 -1.63 -1.77
C VAL A 36 -6.54 -0.86 -3.06
N LEU A 37 -7.74 -0.27 -3.22
CA LEU A 37 -8.11 0.55 -4.37
C LEU A 37 -7.20 1.79 -4.48
N TYR A 38 -7.05 2.54 -3.39
CA TYR A 38 -6.28 3.78 -3.34
C TYR A 38 -4.80 3.56 -3.67
N ASN A 39 -4.22 2.49 -3.15
CA ASN A 39 -2.79 2.19 -3.30
C ASN A 39 -2.47 1.47 -4.62
N SER A 40 -3.40 0.73 -5.22
CA SER A 40 -3.09 -0.17 -6.35
C SER A 40 -3.75 0.22 -7.66
N LYS A 41 -4.78 1.06 -7.64
CA LYS A 41 -5.56 1.40 -8.86
C LYS A 41 -5.74 2.88 -9.09
N ARG A 42 -5.71 3.72 -8.05
CA ARG A 42 -5.94 5.17 -8.19
C ARG A 42 -4.66 5.87 -8.62
N PRO A 43 -4.60 6.48 -9.82
CA PRO A 43 -3.44 7.28 -10.24
C PRO A 43 -3.41 8.62 -9.49
N HIS A 44 -2.23 9.06 -9.08
CA HIS A 44 -2.05 10.31 -8.34
C HIS A 44 -1.27 11.32 -9.17
N LYS A 45 -1.82 12.51 -9.38
CA LYS A 45 -1.16 13.60 -10.13
C LYS A 45 0.22 13.95 -9.55
N ALA A 46 0.34 13.94 -8.22
CA ALA A 46 1.61 14.20 -7.54
C ALA A 46 2.67 13.11 -7.79
N LEU A 47 2.28 11.91 -8.22
CA LEU A 47 3.15 10.78 -8.53
C LEU A 47 3.30 10.59 -10.05
N ALA A 48 3.20 11.66 -10.84
CA ALA A 48 3.22 11.58 -12.31
C ALA A 48 2.19 10.58 -12.88
N LEU A 49 0.98 10.55 -12.28
CA LEU A 49 -0.12 9.64 -12.60
C LEU A 49 0.14 8.16 -12.27
N MET A 50 1.18 7.85 -11.50
CA MET A 50 1.38 6.52 -10.92
C MET A 50 0.47 6.31 -9.71
N THR A 51 0.14 5.05 -9.45
CA THR A 51 -0.39 4.61 -8.17
C THR A 51 0.72 4.61 -7.11
N PRO A 52 0.38 4.64 -5.81
CA PRO A 52 1.38 4.60 -4.74
C PRO A 52 2.25 3.33 -4.80
N VAL A 53 1.66 2.17 -5.12
CA VAL A 53 2.39 0.92 -5.29
C VAL A 53 3.36 0.99 -6.47
N GLU A 54 2.93 1.50 -7.64
CA GLU A 54 3.81 1.66 -8.80
C GLU A 54 4.98 2.60 -8.51
N TYR A 55 4.72 3.71 -7.81
CA TYR A 55 5.76 4.64 -7.39
C TYR A 55 6.79 3.95 -6.48
N ILE A 56 6.32 3.20 -5.47
CA ILE A 56 7.20 2.43 -4.58
C ILE A 56 8.02 1.41 -5.37
N LEU A 57 7.42 0.67 -6.31
CA LEU A 57 8.14 -0.30 -7.13
C LEU A 57 9.21 0.35 -8.01
N LYS A 58 8.92 1.53 -8.56
CA LYS A 58 9.85 2.29 -9.40
C LYS A 58 11.04 2.84 -8.61
N GLU A 59 10.76 3.44 -7.45
CA GLU A 59 11.79 4.06 -6.60
C GLU A 59 12.58 3.01 -5.79
N ASN A 60 11.97 1.87 -5.49
CA ASN A 60 12.51 0.86 -4.58
C ASN A 60 12.91 -0.43 -5.33
N LYS A 61 13.83 -0.30 -6.29
CA LYS A 61 14.39 -1.42 -7.08
C LYS A 61 14.98 -2.57 -6.25
N ASN A 62 15.19 -2.38 -4.94
CA ASN A 62 15.77 -3.34 -4.00
C ASN A 62 14.78 -3.82 -2.91
N CYS A 63 13.48 -3.56 -3.03
CA CYS A 63 12.52 -4.00 -2.01
C CYS A 63 12.40 -5.53 -1.97
N ASN A 64 13.00 -6.17 -0.95
CA ASN A 64 12.95 -7.62 -0.71
C ASN A 64 11.54 -8.14 -0.31
N MET A 65 10.50 -7.30 -0.33
CA MET A 65 9.13 -7.69 0.03
C MET A 65 8.41 -8.53 -1.04
N TRP A 66 9.05 -8.81 -2.19
CA TRP A 66 8.54 -9.70 -3.23
C TRP A 66 9.32 -11.03 -3.33
N VAL A 67 9.99 -11.49 -2.27
CA VAL A 67 10.58 -12.85 -2.24
C VAL A 67 9.49 -13.90 -1.95
N THR A 68 8.46 -13.93 -2.80
CA THR A 68 7.52 -15.05 -2.96
C THR A 68 7.10 -15.08 -4.43
N GLY A 69 7.95 -15.65 -5.30
CA GLY A 69 7.50 -16.02 -6.65
C GLY A 69 8.51 -15.98 -7.79
N SER A 70 9.77 -15.61 -7.58
CA SER A 70 10.78 -15.72 -8.64
C SER A 70 12.11 -16.16 -8.05
N PHE A 71 12.43 -17.42 -8.28
CA PHE A 71 13.74 -18.04 -8.18
C PHE A 71 14.84 -17.02 -8.57
N LYS A 72 15.62 -16.51 -7.61
CA LYS A 72 16.86 -15.81 -7.93
C LYS A 72 17.87 -16.88 -8.36
N PRO A 73 18.37 -16.89 -9.61
CA PRO A 73 19.48 -17.77 -9.95
C PRO A 73 20.65 -17.36 -9.05
N SER A 74 21.14 -18.35 -8.31
CA SER A 74 22.34 -18.36 -7.48
C SER A 74 23.35 -17.25 -7.81
N GLY A 75 23.63 -16.36 -6.85
CA GLY A 75 24.79 -15.47 -6.99
C GLY A 75 24.95 -14.32 -5.99
N LEU A 76 23.89 -13.87 -5.29
CA LEU A 76 23.99 -12.67 -4.44
C LEU A 76 23.41 -12.91 -3.03
N PHE A 77 24.13 -13.68 -2.21
CA PHE A 77 24.09 -13.49 -0.76
C PHE A 77 25.43 -12.85 -0.33
N PRO A 78 25.41 -11.80 0.50
CA PRO A 78 26.64 -11.28 1.10
C PRO A 78 27.29 -12.37 1.98
N PRO A 79 28.63 -12.37 2.15
CA PRO A 79 29.37 -13.46 2.81
C PRO A 79 28.96 -13.77 4.26
N ALA A 80 28.17 -12.91 4.90
CA ALA A 80 27.78 -13.02 6.30
C ALA A 80 26.68 -14.05 6.59
N LEU A 81 26.13 -14.72 5.58
CA LEU A 81 25.12 -15.79 5.73
C LEU A 81 25.59 -17.15 5.19
N GLN A 82 26.91 -17.32 5.05
CA GLN A 82 27.54 -18.63 4.84
C GLN A 82 28.48 -18.92 6.01
N LYS A 83 27.91 -19.13 7.20
CA LYS A 83 28.39 -19.99 8.32
C LYS A 83 27.47 -19.82 9.52
#